data_AF-A0A559J143-F1
#
_entry.id   AF-A0A559J143-F1
#
_cell.length_a   1.000
_cell.length_b   1.000
_cell.length_c   1.000
_cell.angle_alpha   90.00
_cell.angle_beta   90.00
_cell.angle_gamma   90.00
#
_symmetry.space_group_name_H-M   'P 1'
#
loop_
_entity.id
_entity.type
_entity.pdbx_description
1 polymer ?
#
loop_
_entity_poly.entity_id
_entity_poly.type
_entity_poly.pdbx_seq_one_letter_code
_entity_poly.pdbx_strand_id
1 'polypeptide(L)'
;MKPCCHSFADQIIYIHIRIENRSEEVVTFEYRGEIMGQIQQGKTTRKKYMFMLLMVSSLAMTNGLSISALNDSKQREISTNAAAIQTKNQSKTKSKSATVAPAKVIASFSTKIAPGHRGRTHNIKSSTKALNNIVLQPGESLNYSDVVQKTKKSYGLKKAPVIVNGKFVEGYGGGICQTSSTLYNAALLSGLEIVERRSHSLPVGYVALGRDATYADNSIEFTIRNNTEANVTIQTKTDNSKITISILGQKEEGVTYEIKTRVLKKIQPKTVYKSNSISRSKQTKTIQKGKPGYVVETKRVKKKNGVVVEEELMSKSNYRVQNTIKGRP
;
A
#
# COMPACT_ATOMS: atom_id res chain seq x y z
N MET A 1 0.09 40.43 16.95
CA MET A 1 1.49 39.96 16.78
C MET A 1 1.54 38.45 17.05
N LYS A 2 2.19 37.67 16.17
CA LYS A 2 2.53 36.24 16.39
C LYS A 2 3.67 36.12 17.41
N PRO A 3 3.87 34.92 17.99
CA PRO A 3 4.98 34.07 17.53
C PRO A 3 4.47 32.65 17.19
N CYS A 4 4.54 32.18 15.94
CA CYS A 4 5.62 31.34 15.38
C CYS A 4 5.92 30.05 16.17
N CYS A 5 5.13 28.99 15.95
CA CYS A 5 5.57 27.61 16.16
C CYS A 5 6.49 27.20 15.00
N HIS A 6 7.76 26.93 15.30
CA HIS A 6 8.69 26.28 14.38
C HIS A 6 8.37 24.77 14.33
N SER A 7 8.33 24.25 13.11
CA SER A 7 8.30 22.82 12.79
C SER A 7 9.57 22.15 13.32
N PHE A 8 9.45 21.07 14.09
CA PHE A 8 10.57 20.19 14.40
C PHE A 8 11.02 19.50 13.10
N ALA A 9 12.31 19.55 12.80
CA ALA A 9 12.89 18.82 11.68
C ALA A 9 13.30 17.43 12.18
N ASP A 10 12.82 16.38 11.49
CA ASP A 10 13.25 15.01 11.72
C ASP A 10 14.75 14.89 11.42
N GLN A 11 15.56 14.73 12.46
CA GLN A 11 17.00 14.51 12.30
C GLN A 11 17.25 13.03 12.01
N ILE A 12 17.71 12.74 10.78
CA ILE A 12 18.25 11.43 10.40
C ILE A 12 19.70 11.38 10.89
N ILE A 13 20.04 10.35 11.67
CA ILE A 13 21.42 10.09 12.08
C ILE A 13 21.98 8.98 11.19
N TYR A 14 23.13 9.25 10.59
CA TYR A 14 23.93 8.26 9.87
C TYR A 14 25.04 7.79 10.80
N ILE A 15 25.13 6.49 11.08
CA ILE A 15 26.22 5.90 11.86
C ILE A 15 27.04 5.01 10.94
N HIS A 16 28.29 5.39 10.71
CA HIS A 16 29.27 4.55 10.03
C HIS A 16 30.01 3.72 11.07
N ILE A 17 29.87 2.40 10.98
CA ILE A 17 30.63 1.46 11.81
C ILE A 17 31.64 0.78 10.87
N ARG A 18 32.93 1.00 11.16
CA ARG A 18 34.03 0.34 10.47
C ARG A 18 34.57 -0.76 11.37
N ILE A 19 34.56 -2.00 10.90
CA ILE A 19 35.14 -3.15 11.60
C ILE A 19 36.30 -3.63 10.75
N GLU A 20 37.52 -3.56 11.29
CA GLU A 20 38.71 -4.12 10.65
C GLU A 20 38.96 -5.52 11.23
N ASN A 21 38.98 -6.53 10.35
CA ASN A 21 39.42 -7.87 10.72
C ASN A 21 40.84 -8.13 10.18
N ARG A 22 41.53 -9.15 10.71
CA ARG A 22 42.89 -9.56 10.33
C ARG A 22 43.09 -9.95 8.85
N SER A 23 42.03 -9.90 8.04
CA SER A 23 42.05 -10.15 6.59
C SER A 23 41.82 -8.91 5.72
N GLU A 24 41.93 -7.70 6.27
CA GLU A 24 41.77 -6.39 5.55
C GLU A 24 40.42 -6.16 4.83
N GLU A 25 39.42 -7.01 5.03
CA GLU A 25 38.06 -6.76 4.51
C GLU A 25 37.33 -5.70 5.35
N VAL A 26 36.92 -4.60 4.70
CA VAL A 26 36.11 -3.55 5.30
C VAL A 26 34.64 -3.83 5.02
N VAL A 27 33.89 -4.26 6.04
CA VAL A 27 32.44 -4.40 5.95
C VAL A 27 31.78 -3.12 6.45
N THR A 28 31.01 -2.46 5.58
CA THR A 28 30.29 -1.23 5.91
C THR A 28 28.81 -1.54 6.10
N PHE A 29 28.24 -1.13 7.22
CA PHE A 29 26.80 -1.22 7.47
C PHE A 29 26.19 0.17 7.50
N GLU A 30 25.10 0.36 6.76
CA GLU A 30 24.30 1.57 6.80
C GLU A 30 23.01 1.29 7.59
N TYR A 31 22.84 1.96 8.73
CA TYR A 31 21.64 1.86 9.54
C TYR A 31 20.80 3.14 9.40
N ARG A 32 19.53 2.99 9.03
CA ARG A 32 18.54 4.06 8.99
C ARG A 32 17.46 3.78 10.03
N GLY A 33 17.33 4.66 11.03
CA GLY A 33 16.28 4.57 12.04
C GLY A 33 15.83 5.95 12.52
N GLU A 34 14.54 6.07 12.87
CA GLU A 34 13.95 7.25 13.49
C GLU A 34 14.08 7.17 15.02
N ILE A 35 14.48 8.27 15.66
CA ILE A 35 14.47 8.37 17.12
C ILE A 35 13.15 8.97 17.56
N MET A 36 12.23 8.12 18.02
CA MET A 36 11.02 8.57 18.71
C MET A 36 11.33 8.78 20.19
N GLY A 37 11.64 10.02 20.60
CA GLY A 37 11.70 10.40 22.01
C GLY A 37 12.52 11.66 22.32
N GLN A 38 12.04 12.47 23.26
CA GLN A 38 12.70 13.71 23.69
C GLN A 38 14.12 13.47 24.22
N ILE A 39 15.07 14.25 23.73
CA ILE A 39 16.43 14.34 24.25
C ILE A 39 16.38 15.23 25.49
N GLN A 40 16.30 14.65 26.68
CA GLN A 40 16.77 15.34 27.88
C GLN A 40 18.29 15.15 27.99
N GLN A 41 19.02 16.25 27.92
CA GLN A 41 20.48 16.27 28.10
C GLN A 41 20.86 15.59 29.43
N GLY A 42 21.74 14.60 29.36
CA GLY A 42 22.65 14.32 30.47
C GLY A 42 22.72 12.90 31.06
N LYS A 43 21.77 11.98 30.86
CA LYS A 43 21.81 10.68 31.61
C LYS A 43 21.44 9.39 30.89
N THR A 44 21.24 9.37 29.57
CA THR A 44 20.79 8.16 28.83
C THR A 44 21.75 7.65 27.76
N THR A 45 23.03 7.97 27.86
CA THR A 45 24.05 7.52 26.90
C THR A 45 24.47 6.08 27.18
N ARG A 46 24.74 5.68 28.44
CA ARG A 46 25.32 4.34 28.73
C ARG A 46 24.38 3.15 28.46
N LYS A 47 23.08 3.27 28.76
CA LYS A 47 22.08 2.17 28.55
C LYS A 47 21.72 1.96 27.07
N LYS A 48 21.78 3.01 26.24
CA LYS A 48 21.45 2.92 24.81
C LYS A 48 22.57 2.27 23.99
N TYR A 49 23.84 2.52 24.34
CA TYR A 49 24.98 1.86 23.69
C TYR A 49 25.02 0.35 23.99
N MET A 50 24.60 -0.06 25.20
CA MET A 50 24.50 -1.47 25.56
C MET A 50 23.41 -2.21 24.76
N PHE A 51 22.28 -1.55 24.49
CA PHE A 51 21.20 -2.09 23.64
C PHE A 51 21.59 -2.17 22.16
N MET A 52 22.38 -1.21 21.68
CA MET A 52 22.91 -1.20 20.32
C MET A 52 23.96 -2.29 20.11
N LEU A 53 24.83 -2.56 21.09
CA LEU A 53 25.78 -3.69 21.06
C LEU A 53 25.07 -5.06 21.06
N LEU A 54 23.95 -5.19 21.78
CA LEU A 54 23.13 -6.41 21.83
C LEU A 54 22.45 -6.72 20.48
N MET A 55 22.07 -5.70 19.72
CA MET A 55 21.47 -5.88 18.39
C MET A 55 22.52 -6.27 17.33
N VAL A 56 23.72 -5.70 17.41
CA VAL A 56 24.82 -6.04 16.49
C VAL A 56 25.32 -7.47 16.75
N SER A 57 25.34 -7.93 18.01
CA SER A 57 25.70 -9.31 18.34
C SER A 57 24.65 -10.34 17.90
N SER A 58 23.34 -10.00 17.96
CA SER A 58 22.28 -10.85 17.43
C SER A 58 22.34 -11.02 15.90
N LEU A 59 22.82 -9.99 15.18
CA LEU A 59 22.97 -10.02 13.71
C LEU A 59 24.24 -10.76 13.26
N ALA A 60 25.29 -10.78 14.11
CA ALA A 60 26.50 -11.56 13.87
C ALA A 60 26.26 -13.08 14.01
N MET A 61 25.40 -13.50 14.94
CA MET A 61 25.06 -14.91 15.15
C MET A 61 24.24 -15.52 14.00
N THR A 62 23.40 -14.74 13.31
CA THR A 62 22.62 -15.23 12.16
C THR A 62 23.45 -15.46 10.90
N ASN A 63 24.67 -14.91 10.84
CA ASN A 63 25.58 -15.00 9.70
C ASN A 63 26.81 -15.89 9.96
N GLY A 64 26.82 -16.70 11.03
CA GLY A 64 27.87 -17.69 11.28
C GLY A 64 29.23 -17.14 11.71
N LEU A 65 29.31 -15.88 12.16
CA LEU A 65 30.54 -15.30 12.71
C LEU A 65 30.67 -15.68 14.21
N SER A 66 31.72 -16.41 14.58
CA SER A 66 31.91 -16.86 15.97
C SER A 66 32.24 -15.69 16.90
N ILE A 67 31.45 -15.54 17.98
CA ILE A 67 31.64 -14.55 19.06
C ILE A 67 32.74 -15.03 20.02
N SER A 68 33.98 -15.13 19.55
CA SER A 68 35.14 -15.44 20.39
C SER A 68 36.16 -14.30 20.45
N ALA A 69 35.85 -13.12 19.89
CA ALA A 69 36.77 -11.97 19.87
C ALA A 69 36.31 -10.77 20.70
N LEU A 70 35.32 -10.91 21.59
CA LEU A 70 34.78 -9.77 22.36
C LEU A 70 34.97 -9.85 23.88
N ASN A 71 35.65 -10.88 24.39
CA ASN A 71 36.11 -10.93 25.76
C ASN A 71 37.59 -11.29 25.75
N ASP A 72 38.47 -10.31 25.61
CA ASP A 72 39.36 -9.96 26.72
C ASP A 72 40.31 -8.81 26.37
N SER A 73 40.51 -7.98 27.37
CA SER A 73 41.53 -6.94 27.53
C SER A 73 41.35 -5.60 26.79
N LYS A 74 41.36 -4.54 27.62
CA LYS A 74 41.50 -3.11 27.34
C LYS A 74 40.27 -2.34 26.86
N GLN A 75 39.38 -2.12 27.85
CA GLN A 75 38.93 -0.76 28.15
C GLN A 75 40.11 0.22 28.10
N ARG A 76 40.05 1.22 27.20
CA ARG A 76 40.73 2.54 27.17
C ARG A 76 41.31 2.82 25.78
N GLU A 77 40.53 3.55 24.97
CA GLU A 77 40.91 4.75 24.21
C GLU A 77 39.82 5.00 23.16
N ILE A 78 38.80 5.77 23.54
CA ILE A 78 38.05 6.55 22.57
C ILE A 78 38.58 7.97 22.75
N SER A 79 39.63 8.30 22.00
CA SER A 79 40.15 9.66 21.90
C SER A 79 39.14 10.53 21.15
N THR A 80 38.51 11.44 21.87
CA THR A 80 37.74 12.55 21.32
C THR A 80 38.68 13.55 20.64
N ASN A 81 38.71 13.58 19.31
CA ASN A 81 39.16 14.75 18.58
C ASN A 81 37.96 15.67 18.32
N ALA A 82 37.63 16.46 19.34
CA ALA A 82 36.85 17.68 19.18
C ALA A 82 37.81 18.80 18.81
N ALA A 83 38.06 19.01 17.52
CA ALA A 83 38.74 20.23 17.05
C ALA A 83 38.37 20.55 15.60
N ALA A 84 38.06 21.84 15.39
CA ALA A 84 37.78 22.53 14.13
C ALA A 84 36.43 22.25 13.46
N ILE A 85 35.36 22.84 14.04
CA ILE A 85 34.26 23.38 13.23
C ILE A 85 34.85 24.52 12.40
N GLN A 86 35.41 24.20 11.22
CA GLN A 86 35.42 25.17 10.13
C GLN A 86 34.01 25.15 9.53
N THR A 87 33.23 26.18 9.84
CA THR A 87 32.08 26.61 9.05
C THR A 87 32.57 26.97 7.64
N LYS A 88 32.77 25.96 6.79
CA LYS A 88 32.60 26.14 5.36
C LYS A 88 31.10 26.29 5.16
N ASN A 89 30.67 27.55 5.11
CA ASN A 89 29.45 27.97 4.43
C ASN A 89 29.40 27.19 3.11
N GLN A 90 28.67 26.08 3.09
CA GLN A 90 28.19 25.54 1.83
C GLN A 90 27.31 26.63 1.28
N SER A 91 27.87 27.28 0.26
CA SER A 91 27.22 28.17 -0.67
C SER A 91 25.74 27.84 -0.74
N LYS A 92 24.92 28.87 -0.50
CA LYS A 92 23.58 28.95 -1.03
C LYS A 92 23.66 28.69 -2.55
N THR A 93 23.68 27.44 -2.98
CA THR A 93 22.92 27.09 -4.16
C THR A 93 21.49 27.42 -3.76
N LYS A 94 21.04 28.57 -4.25
CA LYS A 94 19.62 28.90 -4.34
C LYS A 94 18.98 27.66 -4.97
N SER A 95 18.47 26.74 -4.14
CA SER A 95 17.24 26.06 -4.47
C SER A 95 16.33 27.23 -4.78
N LYS A 96 16.11 27.47 -6.09
CA LYS A 96 14.97 28.23 -6.51
C LYS A 96 13.86 27.63 -5.68
N SER A 97 13.28 28.43 -4.78
CA SER A 97 11.92 28.21 -4.33
C SER A 97 11.14 28.09 -5.62
N ALA A 98 11.06 26.87 -6.15
CA ALA A 98 10.21 26.54 -7.25
C ALA A 98 8.86 26.91 -6.68
N THR A 99 8.30 27.98 -7.19
CA THR A 99 6.88 28.25 -7.10
C THR A 99 6.22 26.91 -7.41
N VAL A 100 5.78 26.21 -6.36
CA VAL A 100 5.17 24.89 -6.50
C VAL A 100 3.92 25.16 -7.31
N ALA A 101 3.95 24.79 -8.59
CA ALA A 101 2.80 24.94 -9.45
C ALA A 101 1.61 24.31 -8.72
N PRO A 102 0.44 24.97 -8.69
CA PRO A 102 -0.70 24.47 -7.95
C PRO A 102 -0.99 23.03 -8.41
N ALA A 103 -1.14 22.12 -7.44
CA ALA A 103 -1.30 20.70 -7.72
C ALA A 103 -2.52 20.49 -8.63
N LYS A 104 -2.28 19.98 -9.84
CA LYS A 104 -3.33 19.70 -10.82
C LYS A 104 -3.85 18.29 -10.60
N VAL A 105 -5.12 18.04 -10.91
CA VAL A 105 -5.64 16.67 -10.98
C VAL A 105 -4.96 15.97 -12.16
N ILE A 106 -4.11 14.99 -11.87
CA ILE A 106 -3.44 14.15 -12.85
C ILE A 106 -4.47 13.17 -13.42
N ALA A 107 -5.18 12.47 -12.52
CA ALA A 107 -6.25 11.56 -12.87
C ALA A 107 -7.29 11.45 -11.75
N SER A 108 -8.48 10.97 -12.11
CA SER A 108 -9.50 10.62 -11.14
C SER A 108 -10.25 9.37 -11.58
N PHE A 109 -10.78 8.62 -10.62
CA PHE A 109 -11.64 7.49 -10.89
C PHE A 109 -12.79 7.43 -9.90
N SER A 110 -13.95 6.96 -10.36
CA SER A 110 -15.15 6.86 -9.53
C SER A 110 -15.80 5.49 -9.62
N THR A 111 -16.35 5.02 -8.51
CA THR A 111 -17.19 3.81 -8.47
C THR A 111 -18.51 4.11 -7.78
N LYS A 112 -19.60 3.49 -8.27
CA LYS A 112 -20.94 3.66 -7.71
C LYS A 112 -21.13 2.81 -6.45
N ILE A 113 -21.79 3.36 -5.45
CA ILE A 113 -22.21 2.66 -4.23
C ILE A 113 -23.64 2.19 -4.45
N ALA A 114 -23.86 0.88 -4.44
CA ALA A 114 -25.21 0.33 -4.48
C ALA A 114 -25.98 0.72 -3.19
N PRO A 115 -27.25 1.13 -3.30
CA PRO A 115 -28.08 1.43 -2.14
C PRO A 115 -28.41 0.17 -1.34
N GLY A 116 -28.98 0.34 -0.13
CA GLY A 116 -29.61 -0.75 0.62
C GLY A 116 -28.73 -1.46 1.66
N HIS A 117 -27.43 -1.18 1.74
CA HIS A 117 -26.54 -1.81 2.74
C HIS A 117 -25.83 -0.78 3.63
N ARG A 118 -26.48 -0.37 4.73
CA ARG A 118 -25.96 0.66 5.65
C ARG A 118 -24.55 0.37 6.17
N GLY A 119 -24.27 -0.87 6.57
CA GLY A 119 -22.94 -1.28 7.04
C GLY A 119 -21.87 -1.14 5.97
N ARG A 120 -22.19 -1.57 4.73
CA ARG A 120 -21.29 -1.47 3.58
C ARG A 120 -21.00 -0.02 3.21
N THR A 121 -22.03 0.82 3.12
CA THR A 121 -21.89 2.24 2.82
C THR A 121 -21.09 2.96 3.90
N HIS A 122 -21.31 2.62 5.18
CA HIS A 122 -20.49 3.15 6.27
C HIS A 122 -19.02 2.78 6.09
N ASN A 123 -18.69 1.50 5.88
CA ASN A 123 -17.30 1.04 5.70
C ASN A 123 -16.61 1.76 4.55
N ILE A 124 -17.28 1.92 3.40
CA ILE A 124 -16.75 2.64 2.24
C ILE A 124 -16.46 4.10 2.57
N LYS A 125 -17.39 4.79 3.24
CA LYS A 125 -17.19 6.18 3.66
C LYS A 125 -16.04 6.30 4.65
N SER A 126 -15.95 5.38 5.62
CA SER A 126 -14.89 5.35 6.62
C SER A 126 -13.51 5.14 5.98
N SER A 127 -13.36 4.16 5.09
CA SER A 127 -12.08 3.93 4.38
C SER A 127 -11.73 5.07 3.42
N THR A 128 -12.72 5.70 2.80
CA THR A 128 -12.51 6.86 1.93
C THR A 128 -12.01 8.06 2.75
N LYS A 129 -12.59 8.32 3.93
CA LYS A 129 -12.11 9.37 4.85
C LYS A 129 -10.70 9.12 5.35
N ALA A 130 -10.36 7.87 5.67
CA ALA A 130 -9.01 7.51 6.12
C ALA A 130 -7.94 7.78 5.04
N LEU A 131 -8.29 7.55 3.76
CA LEU A 131 -7.44 7.77 2.59
C LEU A 131 -7.30 9.25 2.20
N ASN A 132 -8.20 10.11 2.67
CA ASN A 132 -8.24 11.50 2.22
C ASN A 132 -7.01 12.31 2.66
N ASN A 133 -6.48 13.11 1.74
CA ASN A 133 -5.33 14.01 1.93
C ASN A 133 -4.02 13.31 2.32
N ILE A 134 -3.85 12.03 1.97
CA ILE A 134 -2.52 11.40 2.06
C ILE A 134 -1.62 12.03 1.00
N VAL A 135 -0.43 12.49 1.41
CA VAL A 135 0.61 13.02 0.54
C VAL A 135 1.73 11.98 0.47
N LEU A 136 2.16 11.63 -0.74
CA LEU A 136 3.28 10.74 -0.99
C LEU A 136 4.43 11.55 -1.56
N GLN A 137 5.57 11.54 -0.87
CA GLN A 137 6.82 12.12 -1.35
C GLN A 137 7.40 11.29 -2.50
N PRO A 138 8.33 11.83 -3.31
CA PRO A 138 9.07 11.04 -4.30
C PRO A 138 9.66 9.76 -3.70
N GLY A 139 9.39 8.62 -4.34
CA GLY A 139 9.80 7.28 -3.90
C GLY A 139 8.94 6.65 -2.80
N GLU A 140 8.06 7.41 -2.14
CA GLU A 140 7.23 6.90 -1.05
C GLU A 140 6.13 5.96 -1.55
N SER A 141 5.84 4.94 -0.75
CA SER A 141 4.80 3.95 -1.04
C SER A 141 3.66 4.05 -0.04
N LEU A 142 2.42 3.88 -0.51
CA LEU A 142 1.25 3.71 0.32
C LEU A 142 0.82 2.25 0.29
N ASN A 143 0.94 1.58 1.43
CA ASN A 143 0.29 0.29 1.63
C ASN A 143 -1.17 0.52 2.09
N TYR A 144 -2.12 -0.12 1.42
CA TYR A 144 -3.53 -0.03 1.75
C TYR A 144 -3.87 -0.58 3.15
N SER A 145 -3.05 -1.46 3.72
CA SER A 145 -3.21 -1.91 5.11
C SER A 145 -3.19 -0.75 6.11
N ASP A 146 -2.35 0.27 5.91
CA ASP A 146 -2.28 1.47 6.76
C ASP A 146 -3.60 2.25 6.72
N VAL A 147 -4.21 2.35 5.54
CA VAL A 147 -5.53 2.97 5.36
C VAL A 147 -6.59 2.18 6.12
N VAL A 148 -6.55 0.84 6.06
CA VAL A 148 -7.49 -0.03 6.78
C VAL A 148 -7.30 0.07 8.28
N GLN A 149 -6.06 0.11 8.78
CA GLN A 149 -5.76 0.29 10.21
C GLN A 149 -6.27 1.65 10.72
N LYS A 150 -6.00 2.73 9.99
CA LYS A 150 -6.55 4.06 10.28
C LYS A 150 -8.08 4.05 10.25
N THR A 151 -8.69 3.32 9.32
CA THR A 151 -10.15 3.16 9.25
C THR A 151 -10.70 2.51 10.52
N LYS A 152 -10.12 1.38 10.92
CA LYS A 152 -10.48 0.63 12.13
C LYS A 152 -10.37 1.53 13.37
N LYS A 153 -9.26 2.26 13.51
CA LYS A 153 -8.97 3.10 14.68
C LYS A 153 -9.85 4.36 14.77
N SER A 154 -10.06 5.06 13.66
CA SER A 154 -10.70 6.39 13.69
C SER A 154 -12.21 6.37 13.47
N TYR A 155 -12.73 5.36 12.76
CA TYR A 155 -14.14 5.35 12.35
C TYR A 155 -14.87 4.04 12.68
N GLY A 156 -14.12 2.97 12.97
CA GLY A 156 -14.66 1.63 13.13
C GLY A 156 -15.11 1.00 11.81
N LEU A 157 -15.47 -0.29 11.89
CA LEU A 157 -16.04 -1.06 10.78
C LEU A 157 -17.36 -1.70 11.24
N LYS A 158 -18.29 -1.83 10.31
CA LYS A 158 -19.59 -2.51 10.50
C LYS A 158 -19.62 -3.82 9.73
N LYS A 159 -20.51 -4.71 10.16
CA LYS A 159 -20.84 -5.93 9.43
C LYS A 159 -21.48 -5.60 8.08
N ALA A 160 -21.00 -6.29 7.04
CA ALA A 160 -21.53 -6.23 5.68
C ALA A 160 -21.07 -7.48 4.91
N PRO A 161 -21.63 -7.76 3.72
CA PRO A 161 -21.16 -8.89 2.91
C PRO A 161 -19.68 -8.76 2.54
N VAL A 162 -18.90 -9.81 2.85
CA VAL A 162 -17.49 -10.01 2.50
C VAL A 162 -17.34 -11.30 1.69
N ILE A 163 -16.26 -11.44 0.92
CA ILE A 163 -15.96 -12.66 0.17
C ILE A 163 -14.96 -13.50 0.97
N VAL A 164 -15.38 -14.68 1.42
CA VAL A 164 -14.51 -15.66 2.09
C VAL A 164 -14.63 -16.98 1.33
N ASN A 165 -13.50 -17.56 0.94
CA ASN A 165 -13.44 -18.84 0.22
C ASN A 165 -14.38 -18.92 -1.01
N GLY A 166 -14.52 -17.81 -1.75
CA GLY A 166 -15.37 -17.74 -2.95
C GLY A 166 -16.88 -17.71 -2.66
N LYS A 167 -17.28 -17.35 -1.44
CA LYS A 167 -18.69 -17.15 -1.05
C LYS A 167 -18.87 -15.81 -0.36
N PHE A 168 -20.07 -15.23 -0.49
CA PHE A 168 -20.45 -14.07 0.29
C PHE A 168 -20.94 -14.51 1.66
N VAL A 169 -20.33 -13.97 2.72
CA VAL A 169 -20.71 -14.17 4.12
C VAL A 169 -20.76 -12.82 4.82
N GLU A 170 -21.45 -12.72 5.95
CA GLU A 170 -21.43 -11.50 6.75
C GLU A 170 -20.09 -11.40 7.51
N GLY A 171 -19.45 -10.22 7.45
CA GLY A 171 -18.20 -9.97 8.15
C GLY A 171 -17.91 -8.48 8.32
N TYR A 172 -16.94 -8.14 9.18
CA TYR A 172 -16.53 -6.75 9.36
C TYR A 172 -15.73 -6.24 8.14
N GLY A 173 -15.97 -4.99 7.76
CA GLY A 173 -15.20 -4.34 6.69
C GLY A 173 -15.69 -4.60 5.27
N GLY A 174 -16.80 -5.31 5.09
CA GLY A 174 -17.42 -5.43 3.76
C GLY A 174 -17.63 -4.06 3.12
N GLY A 175 -17.02 -3.83 1.95
CA GLY A 175 -17.01 -2.54 1.26
C GLY A 175 -15.64 -1.88 1.11
N ILE A 176 -14.67 -2.12 2.02
CA ILE A 176 -13.35 -1.44 1.96
C ILE A 176 -12.61 -1.73 0.65
N CYS A 177 -12.73 -2.93 0.07
CA CYS A 177 -12.09 -3.27 -1.20
C CYS A 177 -12.63 -2.47 -2.40
N GLN A 178 -13.80 -1.82 -2.27
CA GLN A 178 -14.26 -0.87 -3.29
C GLN A 178 -13.42 0.42 -3.27
N THR A 179 -12.99 0.88 -2.08
CA THR A 179 -12.07 2.01 -1.95
C THR A 179 -10.69 1.66 -2.51
N SER A 180 -10.10 0.50 -2.18
CA SER A 180 -8.83 0.07 -2.78
C SER A 180 -8.90 -0.06 -4.30
N SER A 181 -9.99 -0.64 -4.84
CA SER A 181 -10.17 -0.75 -6.29
C SER A 181 -10.33 0.62 -6.95
N THR A 182 -10.97 1.59 -6.28
CA THR A 182 -11.09 2.96 -6.80
C THR A 182 -9.72 3.65 -6.79
N LEU A 183 -8.94 3.45 -5.73
CA LEU A 183 -7.57 3.97 -5.61
C LEU A 183 -6.67 3.38 -6.68
N TYR A 184 -6.70 2.07 -6.88
CA TYR A 184 -5.96 1.37 -7.92
C TYR A 184 -6.21 1.95 -9.32
N ASN A 185 -7.47 2.22 -9.66
CA ASN A 185 -7.78 2.78 -10.97
C ASN A 185 -7.37 4.25 -11.11
N ALA A 186 -7.47 5.04 -10.03
CA ALA A 186 -6.96 6.40 -10.04
C ALA A 186 -5.43 6.41 -10.20
N ALA A 187 -4.73 5.53 -9.49
CA ALA A 187 -3.27 5.34 -9.57
C ALA A 187 -2.84 4.91 -10.98
N LEU A 188 -3.48 3.89 -11.55
CA LEU A 188 -3.27 3.44 -12.92
C LEU A 188 -3.37 4.56 -13.95
N LEU A 189 -4.45 5.36 -13.86
CA LEU A 189 -4.71 6.47 -14.78
C LEU A 189 -3.78 7.66 -14.55
N SER A 190 -3.18 7.78 -13.36
CA SER A 190 -2.21 8.83 -13.05
C SER A 190 -0.77 8.49 -13.43
N GLY A 191 -0.50 7.25 -13.84
CA GLY A 191 0.85 6.79 -14.13
C GLY A 191 1.68 6.39 -12.90
N LEU A 192 1.09 6.45 -11.69
CA LEU A 192 1.72 5.93 -10.48
C LEU A 192 2.05 4.45 -10.64
N GLU A 193 3.11 4.02 -9.95
CA GLU A 193 3.53 2.64 -9.94
C GLU A 193 2.63 1.79 -9.05
N ILE A 194 2.29 0.59 -9.55
CA ILE A 194 1.56 -0.42 -8.80
C ILE A 194 2.58 -1.46 -8.33
N VAL A 195 3.02 -1.35 -7.07
CA VAL A 195 4.07 -2.21 -6.49
C VAL A 195 3.52 -3.61 -6.22
N GLU A 196 2.34 -3.68 -5.62
CA GLU A 196 1.66 -4.94 -5.36
C GLU A 196 0.17 -4.78 -5.61
N ARG A 197 -0.42 -5.72 -6.35
CA ARG A 197 -1.87 -5.80 -6.54
C ARG A 197 -2.30 -7.23 -6.81
N ARG A 198 -3.40 -7.65 -6.18
CA ARG A 198 -4.14 -8.87 -6.52
C ARG A 198 -5.61 -8.58 -6.82
N SER A 199 -6.23 -9.38 -7.68
CA SER A 199 -7.67 -9.36 -7.91
C SER A 199 -8.42 -10.09 -6.80
N HIS A 200 -9.71 -9.81 -6.66
CA HIS A 200 -10.63 -10.67 -5.92
C HIS A 200 -10.70 -12.05 -6.58
N SER A 201 -11.08 -13.05 -5.79
CA SER A 201 -11.33 -14.41 -6.28
C SER A 201 -12.62 -14.54 -7.12
N LEU A 202 -13.52 -13.56 -7.04
CA LEU A 202 -14.77 -13.49 -7.79
C LEU A 202 -14.92 -12.11 -8.44
N PRO A 203 -15.59 -11.99 -9.60
CA PRO A 203 -15.89 -10.70 -10.19
C PRO A 203 -16.69 -9.80 -9.23
N VAL A 204 -16.29 -8.54 -9.14
CA VAL A 204 -16.99 -7.51 -8.36
C VAL A 204 -17.82 -6.61 -9.29
N GLY A 205 -18.95 -6.09 -8.79
CA GLY A 205 -19.91 -5.35 -9.62
C GLY A 205 -19.62 -3.85 -9.80
N TYR A 206 -18.60 -3.30 -9.16
CA TYR A 206 -18.34 -1.85 -9.12
C TYR A 206 -17.18 -1.40 -10.02
N VAL A 207 -16.45 -2.32 -10.64
CA VAL A 207 -15.40 -2.08 -11.66
C VAL A 207 -15.41 -3.20 -12.69
N ALA A 208 -14.85 -2.96 -13.87
CA ALA A 208 -14.69 -4.00 -14.90
C ALA A 208 -13.72 -5.10 -14.45
N LEU A 209 -13.79 -6.26 -15.11
CA LEU A 209 -12.84 -7.35 -14.87
C LEU A 209 -11.40 -6.88 -15.12
N GLY A 210 -10.47 -7.33 -14.29
CA GLY A 210 -9.06 -6.94 -14.33
C GLY A 210 -8.76 -5.58 -13.69
N ARG A 211 -9.79 -4.85 -13.24
CA ARG A 211 -9.67 -3.48 -12.68
C ARG A 211 -9.91 -3.39 -11.17
N ASP A 212 -10.07 -4.50 -10.48
CA ASP A 212 -10.23 -4.52 -9.03
C ASP A 212 -8.89 -4.68 -8.30
N ALA A 213 -8.80 -4.23 -7.05
CA ALA A 213 -7.66 -4.51 -6.17
C ALA A 213 -8.23 -4.97 -4.82
N THR A 214 -7.93 -6.21 -4.44
CA THR A 214 -8.41 -6.77 -3.18
C THR A 214 -7.41 -6.50 -2.05
N TYR A 215 -7.92 -6.48 -0.84
CA TYR A 215 -7.14 -6.47 0.40
C TYR A 215 -7.71 -7.52 1.34
N ALA A 216 -6.84 -8.21 2.07
CA ALA A 216 -7.23 -9.11 3.15
C ALA A 216 -6.12 -9.12 4.20
N ASP A 217 -6.49 -8.84 5.45
CA ASP A 217 -5.55 -8.80 6.57
C ASP A 217 -4.64 -10.05 6.56
N ASN A 218 -3.33 -9.83 6.71
CA ASN A 218 -2.30 -10.88 6.81
C ASN A 218 -2.18 -11.82 5.60
N SER A 219 -2.73 -11.47 4.42
CA SER A 219 -2.72 -12.39 3.28
C SER A 219 -2.66 -11.74 1.91
N ILE A 220 -3.29 -10.57 1.72
CA ILE A 220 -3.30 -9.86 0.45
C ILE A 220 -3.13 -8.37 0.70
N GLU A 221 -2.00 -7.84 0.23
CA GLU A 221 -1.67 -6.43 0.28
C GLU A 221 -2.01 -5.74 -1.06
N PHE A 222 -2.10 -4.42 -1.02
CA PHE A 222 -2.20 -3.56 -2.19
C PHE A 222 -1.36 -2.30 -1.95
N THR A 223 -0.36 -2.08 -2.78
CA THR A 223 0.64 -1.03 -2.59
C THR A 223 0.84 -0.24 -3.87
N ILE A 224 0.84 1.08 -3.76
CA ILE A 224 1.20 2.01 -4.83
C ILE A 224 2.43 2.81 -4.43
N ARG A 225 3.24 3.25 -5.39
CA ARG A 225 4.43 4.08 -5.16
C ARG A 225 4.37 5.36 -5.98
N ASN A 226 4.77 6.47 -5.35
CA ASN A 226 5.05 7.70 -6.06
C ASN A 226 6.41 7.60 -6.75
N ASN A 227 6.41 7.18 -8.01
CA ASN A 227 7.58 7.11 -8.87
C ASN A 227 7.89 8.44 -9.60
N THR A 228 7.32 9.57 -9.14
CA THR A 228 7.57 10.90 -9.72
C THR A 228 8.55 11.70 -8.88
N GLU A 229 9.10 12.78 -9.43
CA GLU A 229 10.04 13.68 -8.73
C GLU A 229 9.35 14.73 -7.84
N ALA A 230 8.01 14.73 -7.80
CA ALA A 230 7.23 15.69 -7.03
C ALA A 230 6.25 14.99 -6.08
N ASN A 231 5.77 15.72 -5.08
CA ASN A 231 4.74 15.21 -4.18
C ASN A 231 3.45 14.92 -4.93
N VAL A 232 2.80 13.82 -4.54
CA VAL A 232 1.48 13.43 -5.03
C VAL A 232 0.50 13.39 -3.86
N THR A 233 -0.67 14.01 -4.04
CA THR A 233 -1.73 14.03 -3.03
C THR A 233 -2.92 13.21 -3.48
N ILE A 234 -3.38 12.30 -2.62
CA ILE A 234 -4.60 11.52 -2.82
C ILE A 234 -5.76 12.29 -2.18
N GLN A 235 -6.66 12.82 -3.00
CA GLN A 235 -7.89 13.44 -2.55
C GLN A 235 -9.08 12.53 -2.82
N THR A 236 -10.05 12.57 -1.92
CA THR A 236 -11.24 11.74 -2.02
C THR A 236 -12.50 12.55 -1.84
N LYS A 237 -13.55 12.15 -2.55
CA LYS A 237 -14.91 12.66 -2.37
C LYS A 237 -15.88 11.48 -2.33
N THR A 238 -16.82 11.51 -1.39
CA THR A 238 -17.83 10.46 -1.27
C THR A 238 -19.17 11.05 -0.86
N ASP A 239 -20.23 10.53 -1.47
CA ASP A 239 -21.61 10.71 -1.05
C ASP A 239 -22.30 9.34 -0.85
N ASN A 240 -23.63 9.28 -0.84
CA ASN A 240 -24.36 8.01 -0.70
C ASN A 240 -24.35 7.13 -1.96
N SER A 241 -24.01 7.70 -3.11
CA SER A 241 -24.16 7.10 -4.44
C SER A 241 -22.84 6.76 -5.11
N LYS A 242 -21.74 7.43 -4.74
CA LYS A 242 -20.42 7.19 -5.35
C LYS A 242 -19.26 7.55 -4.42
N ILE A 243 -18.10 6.97 -4.75
CA ILE A 243 -16.79 7.45 -4.33
C ILE A 243 -16.01 7.91 -5.54
N THR A 244 -15.23 8.96 -5.36
CA THR A 244 -14.28 9.51 -6.33
C THR A 244 -12.95 9.67 -5.64
N ILE A 245 -11.88 9.16 -6.26
CA ILE A 245 -10.50 9.35 -5.81
C ILE A 245 -9.75 10.06 -6.92
N SER A 246 -9.06 11.13 -6.56
CA SER A 246 -8.27 11.97 -7.44
C SER A 246 -6.81 11.95 -6.99
N ILE A 247 -5.91 11.79 -7.94
CA ILE A 247 -4.47 11.91 -7.74
C ILE A 247 -4.07 13.30 -8.22
N LEU A 248 -3.55 14.12 -7.32
CA LEU A 248 -3.10 15.49 -7.60
C LEU A 248 -1.57 15.54 -7.55
N GLY A 249 -0.96 16.33 -8.43
CA GLY A 249 0.49 16.52 -8.44
C GLY A 249 0.93 17.29 -9.68
N GLN A 250 2.19 17.10 -10.07
CA GLN A 250 2.70 17.61 -11.33
C GLN A 250 2.22 16.72 -12.48
N LYS A 251 1.47 17.31 -13.42
CA LYS A 251 0.97 16.62 -14.61
C LYS A 251 1.90 16.94 -15.78
N GLU A 252 2.47 15.92 -16.41
CA GLU A 252 3.18 16.07 -17.68
C GLU A 252 2.16 16.39 -18.79
N GLU A 253 2.39 17.49 -19.51
CA GLU A 253 1.48 17.95 -20.55
C GLU A 253 1.44 16.96 -21.72
N GLY A 254 0.24 16.73 -22.27
CA GLY A 254 0.05 15.77 -23.37
C GLY A 254 0.15 14.29 -23.00
N VAL A 255 0.58 13.94 -21.77
CA VAL A 255 0.64 12.54 -21.32
C VAL A 255 -0.69 12.10 -20.70
N THR A 256 -1.19 10.95 -21.17
CA THR A 256 -2.40 10.30 -20.64
C THR A 256 -2.21 8.79 -20.59
N TYR A 257 -2.98 8.14 -19.72
CA TYR A 257 -3.00 6.69 -19.59
C TYR A 257 -4.40 6.13 -19.86
N GLU A 258 -4.46 5.06 -20.63
CA GLU A 258 -5.67 4.29 -20.90
C GLU A 258 -5.49 2.86 -20.37
N ILE A 259 -6.55 2.28 -19.79
CA ILE A 259 -6.53 0.93 -19.25
C ILE A 259 -7.34 0.00 -20.15
N LYS A 260 -6.66 -0.94 -20.80
CA LYS A 260 -7.26 -1.95 -21.66
C LYS A 260 -7.34 -3.29 -20.93
N THR A 261 -8.49 -3.96 -21.02
CA THR A 261 -8.69 -5.29 -20.42
C THR A 261 -9.13 -6.28 -21.48
N ARG A 262 -8.55 -7.49 -21.48
CA ARG A 262 -8.86 -8.56 -22.42
C ARG A 262 -9.18 -9.85 -21.68
N VAL A 263 -10.36 -10.41 -21.92
CA VAL A 263 -10.73 -11.73 -21.39
C VAL A 263 -10.01 -12.80 -22.22
N LEU A 264 -9.04 -13.47 -21.61
CA LEU A 264 -8.29 -14.55 -22.24
C LEU A 264 -9.03 -15.89 -22.17
N LYS A 265 -9.79 -16.11 -21.09
CA LYS A 265 -10.58 -17.34 -20.89
C LYS A 265 -11.86 -17.03 -20.13
N LYS A 266 -12.97 -17.61 -20.57
CA LYS A 266 -14.24 -17.65 -19.84
C LYS A 266 -14.57 -19.09 -19.47
N ILE A 267 -14.85 -19.34 -18.19
CA ILE A 267 -15.09 -20.67 -17.64
C ILE A 267 -16.56 -20.75 -17.26
N GLN A 268 -17.34 -21.59 -17.96
CA GLN A 268 -18.76 -21.72 -17.70
C GLN A 268 -19.03 -22.56 -16.44
N PRO A 269 -20.07 -22.21 -15.66
CA PRO A 269 -20.43 -22.96 -14.46
C PRO A 269 -21.01 -24.33 -14.81
N LYS A 270 -20.60 -25.36 -14.06
CA LYS A 270 -21.21 -26.70 -14.13
C LYS A 270 -22.40 -26.77 -13.17
N THR A 271 -23.34 -27.69 -13.43
CA THR A 271 -24.37 -28.05 -12.45
C THR A 271 -23.84 -29.18 -11.57
N VAL A 272 -23.89 -28.97 -10.26
CA VAL A 272 -23.48 -29.94 -9.24
C VAL A 272 -24.70 -30.26 -8.37
N TYR A 273 -24.91 -31.54 -8.10
CA TYR A 273 -25.98 -32.00 -7.22
C TYR A 273 -25.42 -32.23 -5.82
N LYS A 274 -26.16 -31.80 -4.80
CA LYS A 274 -25.89 -32.13 -3.40
C LYS A 274 -27.09 -32.86 -2.81
N SER A 275 -26.85 -33.97 -2.11
CA SER A 275 -27.87 -34.64 -1.32
C SER A 275 -28.36 -33.68 -0.24
N ASN A 276 -29.67 -33.55 -0.11
CA ASN A 276 -30.31 -32.71 0.88
C ASN A 276 -31.29 -33.58 1.66
N SER A 277 -30.83 -34.18 2.75
CA SER A 277 -31.57 -35.12 3.61
C SER A 277 -32.84 -34.54 4.26
N ILE A 278 -33.13 -33.25 4.03
CA ILE A 278 -34.26 -32.50 4.61
C ILE A 278 -35.47 -32.46 3.65
N SER A 279 -35.32 -32.83 2.36
CA SER A 279 -36.41 -32.70 1.38
C SER A 279 -37.20 -33.99 1.19
N ARG A 280 -38.42 -34.05 1.75
CA ARG A 280 -39.44 -35.09 1.43
C ARG A 280 -40.00 -34.99 0.00
N SER A 281 -39.63 -33.95 -0.75
CA SER A 281 -40.11 -33.73 -2.12
C SER A 281 -39.14 -34.34 -3.15
N LYS A 282 -39.69 -35.01 -4.18
CA LYS A 282 -38.96 -35.56 -5.34
C LYS A 282 -38.38 -34.48 -6.28
N GLN A 283 -38.55 -33.19 -5.99
CA GLN A 283 -38.15 -32.10 -6.88
C GLN A 283 -36.76 -31.56 -6.55
N THR A 284 -35.96 -31.30 -7.59
CA THR A 284 -34.66 -30.65 -7.42
C THR A 284 -34.81 -29.16 -7.15
N LYS A 285 -34.24 -28.64 -6.06
CA LYS A 285 -34.25 -27.20 -5.74
C LYS A 285 -32.91 -26.56 -6.05
N THR A 286 -32.89 -25.44 -6.78
CA THR A 286 -31.63 -24.68 -6.98
C THR A 286 -31.23 -23.98 -5.68
N ILE A 287 -30.06 -24.36 -5.14
CA ILE A 287 -29.47 -23.81 -3.91
C ILE A 287 -28.57 -22.61 -4.24
N GLN A 288 -27.83 -22.68 -5.35
CA GLN A 288 -26.93 -21.63 -5.80
C GLN A 288 -27.00 -21.51 -7.32
N LYS A 289 -27.22 -20.30 -7.83
CA LYS A 289 -27.10 -20.03 -9.27
C LYS A 289 -25.63 -19.91 -9.66
N GLY A 290 -25.24 -20.60 -10.73
CA GLY A 290 -23.86 -20.54 -11.22
C GLY A 290 -23.50 -19.18 -11.82
N LYS A 291 -22.22 -18.81 -11.68
CA LYS A 291 -21.61 -17.63 -12.31
C LYS A 291 -20.31 -18.03 -12.99
N PRO A 292 -20.03 -17.52 -14.20
CA PRO A 292 -18.81 -17.84 -14.92
C PRO A 292 -17.55 -17.32 -14.21
N GLY A 293 -16.45 -18.06 -14.37
CA GLY A 293 -15.09 -17.63 -14.03
C GLY A 293 -14.38 -17.02 -15.23
N TYR A 294 -13.27 -16.33 -14.99
CA TYR A 294 -12.54 -15.60 -16.02
C TYR A 294 -11.03 -15.58 -15.78
N VAL A 295 -10.25 -15.58 -16.85
CA VAL A 295 -8.84 -15.15 -16.85
C VAL A 295 -8.76 -13.88 -17.68
N VAL A 296 -8.27 -12.80 -17.09
CA VAL A 296 -8.29 -11.46 -17.70
C VAL A 296 -6.92 -10.82 -17.65
N GLU A 297 -6.46 -10.34 -18.79
CA GLU A 297 -5.25 -9.54 -18.93
C GLU A 297 -5.62 -8.06 -18.84
N THR A 298 -4.84 -7.29 -18.08
CA THR A 298 -4.97 -5.83 -17.99
C THR A 298 -3.67 -5.19 -18.44
N LYS A 299 -3.75 -4.26 -19.39
CA LYS A 299 -2.64 -3.44 -19.87
C LYS A 299 -2.88 -1.96 -19.58
N ARG A 300 -1.81 -1.22 -19.34
CA ARG A 300 -1.80 0.24 -19.29
C ARG A 300 -1.13 0.77 -20.56
N VAL A 301 -1.79 1.68 -21.23
CA VAL A 301 -1.34 2.29 -22.48
C VAL A 301 -1.01 3.74 -22.21
N LYS A 302 0.26 4.11 -22.33
CA LYS A 302 0.72 5.49 -22.22
C LYS A 302 0.58 6.15 -23.59
N LYS A 303 -0.04 7.33 -23.62
CA LYS A 303 -0.13 8.17 -24.82
C LYS A 303 0.54 9.51 -24.58
N LYS A 304 1.27 10.01 -25.57
CA LYS A 304 1.80 11.37 -25.61
C LYS A 304 1.20 12.11 -26.80
N ASN A 305 0.51 13.21 -26.54
CA ASN A 305 -0.24 13.98 -27.55
C ASN A 305 -1.21 13.11 -28.36
N GLY A 306 -1.87 12.15 -27.69
CA GLY A 306 -2.82 11.22 -28.30
C GLY A 306 -2.20 9.99 -29.00
N VAL A 307 -0.88 9.97 -29.22
CA VAL A 307 -0.17 8.86 -29.86
C VAL A 307 0.26 7.85 -28.80
N VAL A 308 0.04 6.55 -29.03
CA VAL A 308 0.52 5.49 -28.14
C VAL A 308 2.05 5.45 -28.19
N VAL A 309 2.68 5.59 -27.03
CA VAL A 309 4.14 5.53 -26.88
C VAL A 309 4.61 4.31 -26.10
N GLU A 310 3.73 3.69 -25.32
CA GLU A 310 4.06 2.52 -24.51
C GLU A 310 2.80 1.70 -24.19
N GLU A 311 2.94 0.38 -24.18
CA GLU A 311 1.94 -0.54 -23.62
C GLU A 311 2.61 -1.47 -22.60
N GLU A 312 2.14 -1.43 -21.36
CA GLU A 312 2.67 -2.19 -20.24
C GLU A 312 1.65 -3.24 -19.79
N LEU A 313 2.10 -4.48 -19.56
CA LEU A 313 1.28 -5.51 -18.92
C LEU A 313 1.20 -5.26 -17.41
N MET A 314 0.03 -4.86 -16.91
CA MET A 314 -0.15 -4.59 -15.48
C MET A 314 -0.44 -5.85 -14.67
N SER A 315 -1.32 -6.73 -15.19
CA SER A 315 -1.68 -7.95 -14.46
C SER A 315 -2.40 -8.98 -15.30
N LYS A 316 -2.40 -10.22 -14.81
CA LYS A 316 -3.28 -11.31 -15.23
C LYS A 316 -4.13 -11.77 -14.05
N SER A 317 -5.42 -11.43 -14.08
CA SER A 317 -6.37 -11.70 -13.00
C SER A 317 -7.12 -13.01 -13.22
N ASN A 318 -7.28 -13.80 -12.15
CA ASN A 318 -7.98 -15.09 -12.17
C ASN A 318 -9.22 -15.03 -11.28
N TYR A 319 -10.39 -15.15 -11.89
CA TYR A 319 -11.68 -15.17 -11.22
C TYR A 319 -12.27 -16.58 -11.26
N ARG A 320 -12.60 -17.12 -10.08
CA ARG A 320 -13.14 -18.47 -9.92
C ARG A 320 -14.56 -18.56 -10.49
N VAL A 321 -14.85 -19.69 -11.11
CA VAL A 321 -16.22 -20.06 -11.50
C VAL A 321 -17.01 -20.46 -10.25
N GLN A 322 -18.29 -20.07 -10.20
CA GLN A 322 -19.23 -20.57 -9.19
C GLN A 322 -20.20 -21.52 -9.86
N ASN A 323 -20.18 -22.81 -9.50
CA ASN A 323 -21.08 -23.79 -10.08
C ASN A 323 -22.53 -23.57 -9.65
N THR A 324 -23.47 -23.98 -10.50
CA THR A 324 -24.87 -24.11 -10.10
C THR A 324 -24.99 -25.28 -9.15
N ILE A 325 -25.58 -25.08 -7.97
CA ILE A 325 -25.83 -26.15 -7.01
C ILE A 325 -27.32 -26.46 -6.99
N LYS A 326 -27.70 -27.70 -7.26
CA LYS A 326 -29.07 -28.21 -7.11
C LYS A 326 -29.11 -29.21 -5.95
N GLY A 327 -30.08 -29.07 -5.06
CA GLY A 327 -30.41 -30.09 -4.07
C GLY A 327 -31.17 -31.22 -4.74
N ARG A 328 -30.80 -32.47 -4.45
CA ARG A 328 -31.59 -33.67 -4.76
C ARG A 328 -31.97 -34.32 -3.42
N PRO A 329 -33.19 -34.89 -3.29
CA PRO A 329 -33.50 -35.75 -2.14
C PRO A 329 -32.42 -36.82 -1.94
#